data_AF-A0A8C9YKY4-F1
#
_entry.id   AF-A0A8C9YKY4-F1
#
_cell.length_a   1.000
_cell.length_b   1.000
_cell.length_c   1.000
_cell.angle_alpha   90.00
_cell.angle_beta   90.00
_cell.angle_gamma   90.00
#
_symmetry.space_group_name_H-M   'P 1'
#
loop_
_entity.id
_entity.type
_entity.pdbx_description
1 polymer ?
#
loop_
_entity_poly.entity_id
_entity_poly.type
_entity_poly.pdbx_seq_one_letter_code
_entity_poly.pdbx_strand_id
1 'polypeptide(L)' 'MFTAENLQEIVRLFREADADGGGGLDIDEFCEAMKELFPTMDEEDLTALHMKIDTNGDGGVDLGELTDYLALVNRIW' A
#
# COMPACT_ATOMS: atom_id res chain seq x y z
N MET A 1 -12.35 -6.67 5.49
CA MET A 1 -11.66 -7.93 5.12
C MET A 1 -11.03 -7.66 3.77
N PHE A 2 -9.71 -7.63 3.68
CA PHE A 2 -9.05 -7.57 2.38
C PHE A 2 -9.10 -8.98 1.79
N THR A 3 -9.82 -9.18 0.68
CA THR A 3 -9.88 -10.49 0.04
C THR A 3 -8.67 -10.67 -0.87
N ALA A 4 -8.39 -11.92 -1.26
CA ALA A 4 -7.33 -12.21 -2.23
C ALA A 4 -7.53 -11.48 -3.57
N GLU A 5 -8.77 -11.13 -3.91
CA GLU A 5 -9.11 -10.30 -5.08
C GLU A 5 -8.63 -8.85 -4.89
N ASN A 6 -8.85 -8.25 -3.72
CA ASN A 6 -8.31 -6.91 -3.42
C ASN A 6 -6.77 -6.89 -3.44
N LEU A 7 -6.13 -7.99 -3.01
CA LEU A 7 -4.67 -8.14 -3.05
C LEU A 7 -4.10 -8.05 -4.47
N GLN A 8 -4.72 -8.73 -5.44
CA GLN A 8 -4.31 -8.67 -6.85
C GLN A 8 -4.48 -7.25 -7.40
N GLU A 9 -5.56 -6.57 -7.03
CA GLU A 9 -5.87 -5.22 -7.49
C GLU A 9 -4.92 -4.19 -6.87
N ILE A 10 -4.61 -4.32 -5.57
CA ILE A 10 -3.61 -3.53 -4.86
C ILE A 10 -2.24 -3.68 -5.51
N VAL A 11 -1.79 -4.91 -5.81
CA VAL A 11 -0.49 -5.15 -6.47
C VAL A 11 -0.47 -4.59 -7.89
N ARG A 12 -1.59 -4.66 -8.61
CA ARG A 12 -1.71 -4.08 -9.96
C ARG A 12 -1.60 -2.57 -9.91
N LEU A 13 -2.35 -1.93 -9.02
CA LEU A 13 -2.31 -0.48 -8.82
C LEU A 13 -0.94 -0.02 -8.32
N PHE A 14 -0.32 -0.78 -7.42
CA PHE A 14 1.03 -0.49 -6.96
C PHE A 14 2.02 -0.43 -8.13
N ARG A 15 1.96 -1.39 -9.06
CA ARG A 15 2.81 -1.38 -10.26
C ARG A 15 2.46 -0.30 -11.27
N GLU A 16 1.22 0.17 -11.31
CA GLU A 16 0.83 1.31 -12.15
C GLU A 16 1.26 2.64 -11.52
N ALA A 17 1.29 2.71 -10.20
CA ALA A 17 1.69 3.89 -9.44
C ALA A 17 3.22 4.04 -9.33
N ASP A 18 3.97 2.93 -9.33
CA ASP A 18 5.44 2.89 -9.40
C ASP A 18 5.91 3.38 -10.79
N ALA A 19 5.82 4.69 -11.00
CA ALA A 19 6.07 5.35 -12.26
C ALA A 19 7.57 5.50 -12.54
N ASP A 20 8.39 5.54 -11.48
CA ASP A 20 9.83 5.66 -11.57
C ASP A 20 10.53 4.28 -11.72
N GLY A 21 9.83 3.18 -11.43
CA GLY A 21 10.36 1.81 -11.51
C GLY A 21 11.40 1.52 -10.43
N GLY A 22 11.39 2.30 -9.34
CA GLY A 22 12.26 2.17 -8.18
C GLY A 22 11.94 0.94 -7.34
N GLY A 23 10.74 0.37 -7.52
CA GLY A 23 10.28 -0.83 -6.81
C GLY A 23 9.61 -0.55 -5.47
N GLY A 24 9.38 0.72 -5.14
CA GLY A 24 8.67 1.21 -3.97
C GLY A 24 7.80 2.41 -4.34
N LEU A 25 6.71 2.64 -3.61
CA LEU A 25 5.92 3.86 -3.71
C LEU A 25 6.32 4.81 -2.60
N ASP A 26 6.60 6.05 -2.94
CA ASP A 26 6.68 7.09 -1.92
C ASP A 26 5.28 7.45 -1.38
N ILE A 27 5.23 8.31 -0.36
CA ILE A 27 3.98 8.66 0.31
C ILE A 27 2.95 9.33 -0.62
N ASP A 28 3.40 10.12 -1.60
CA ASP A 28 2.52 10.79 -2.55
C ASP A 28 1.95 9.78 -3.55
N GLU A 29 2.81 8.92 -4.11
CA GLU A 29 2.41 7.86 -5.04
C GLU A 29 1.50 6.81 -4.37
N PHE A 30 1.81 6.44 -3.13
CA PHE A 30 0.99 5.53 -2.31
C PHE A 30 -0.39 6.14 -2.03
N CYS A 31 -0.44 7.43 -1.70
CA CYS A 31 -1.69 8.12 -1.40
C CYS A 31 -2.59 8.22 -2.64
N GLU A 32 -2.03 8.49 -3.83
CA GLU A 32 -2.78 8.45 -5.09
C GLU A 32 -3.31 7.04 -5.40
N ALA A 33 -2.45 6.02 -5.35
CA ALA A 33 -2.82 4.65 -5.63
C ALA A 33 -3.91 4.13 -4.68
N MET A 34 -3.79 4.45 -3.39
CA MET A 34 -4.73 4.02 -2.37
C MET A 34 -6.02 4.85 -2.35
N LYS A 35 -6.02 6.10 -2.82
CA LYS A 35 -7.26 6.87 -3.07
C LYS A 35 -8.11 6.21 -4.14
N GLU A 36 -7.51 5.56 -5.12
CA GLU A 36 -8.25 4.85 -6.18
C GLU A 36 -8.97 3.61 -5.64
N LEU A 37 -8.36 2.91 -4.68
CA LEU A 37 -8.93 1.74 -4.00
C LEU A 37 -9.89 2.10 -2.86
N PHE A 38 -9.54 3.13 -2.10
CA PHE A 38 -10.22 3.58 -0.90
C PHE A 38 -10.54 5.09 -0.99
N PRO A 39 -11.44 5.49 -1.90
CA PRO A 39 -11.80 6.89 -2.09
C PRO A 39 -12.48 7.52 -0.86
N THR A 40 -12.81 6.72 0.14
CA THR A 40 -13.39 7.15 1.42
C THR A 40 -12.35 7.39 2.52
N MET A 41 -11.07 7.10 2.29
CA MET A 41 -9.99 7.37 3.24
C MET A 41 -9.40 8.76 3.01
N ASP A 42 -9.20 9.50 4.10
CA ASP A 42 -8.54 10.80 4.07
C ASP A 42 -7.02 10.65 4.04
N GLU A 43 -6.30 11.72 3.68
CA GLU A 43 -4.84 11.72 3.57
C GLU A 43 -4.13 11.35 4.90
N GLU A 44 -4.72 11.69 6.04
CA GLU A 44 -4.20 11.28 7.36
C GLU A 44 -4.28 9.75 7.57
N ASP A 45 -5.39 9.12 7.17
CA ASP A 45 -5.55 7.66 7.27
C ASP A 45 -4.60 6.94 6.31
N LEU A 46 -4.42 7.49 5.10
CA LEU A 46 -3.48 6.96 4.11
C LEU A 46 -2.04 7.10 4.57
N THR A 47 -1.68 8.23 5.18
CA THR A 47 -0.36 8.48 5.78
C THR A 47 -0.11 7.52 6.95
N ALA A 48 -1.10 7.33 7.82
CA ALA A 48 -1.00 6.39 8.91
C ALA A 48 -0.89 4.93 8.41
N LEU A 49 -1.55 4.60 7.31
CA LEU A 49 -1.44 3.30 6.66
C LEU A 49 -0.05 3.11 6.04
N HIS A 50 0.47 4.11 5.32
CA HIS A 50 1.82 4.13 4.78
C HIS A 50 2.85 3.87 5.87
N MET A 51 2.85 4.66 6.95
CA MET A 51 3.74 4.47 8.10
C MET A 51 3.62 3.13 8.81
N LYS A 52 2.49 2.43 8.62
CA LYS A 52 2.26 1.13 9.24
C LYS A 52 2.72 -0.03 8.36
N ILE A 53 2.84 0.21 7.05
CA ILE A 53 3.37 -0.74 6.07
C ILE A 53 4.87 -0.54 5.93
N ASP A 54 5.34 0.71 5.84
CA ASP A 54 6.75 1.12 5.86
C ASP A 54 7.37 0.69 7.20
N THR A 55 7.93 -0.51 7.19
CA THR A 55 8.45 -1.17 8.39
C THR A 55 9.95 -0.91 8.51
N ASN A 56 10.60 -0.68 7.38
CA ASN A 56 12.02 -0.41 7.28
C ASN A 56 12.36 1.08 7.56
N GLY A 57 11.37 1.99 7.48
CA GLY A 57 11.48 3.42 7.75
C GLY A 57 12.25 4.19 6.68
N ASP A 58 12.30 3.69 5.44
CA ASP A 58 13.00 4.33 4.33
C ASP A 58 12.17 5.44 3.67
N GLY A 59 10.89 5.56 4.04
CA GLY A 59 9.97 6.58 3.56
C GLY A 59 9.22 6.19 2.29
N GLY A 60 9.41 4.97 1.79
CA GLY A 60 8.59 4.35 0.76
C GLY A 60 8.01 3.03 1.24
N VAL A 61 7.01 2.54 0.52
CA VAL A 61 6.44 1.20 0.73
C VAL A 61 6.82 0.35 -0.47
N ASP A 62 7.54 -0.74 -0.23
CA ASP A 62 7.84 -1.71 -1.29
C ASP A 62 6.81 -2.86 -1.37
N LEU A 63 6.83 -3.59 -2.49
CA LEU A 63 5.93 -4.75 -2.69
C LEU A 63 6.07 -5.81 -1.60
N GLY A 64 7.28 -6.00 -1.06
CA GLY A 64 7.54 -6.93 0.03
C GLY A 64 6.83 -6.50 1.31
N GLU A 65 7.05 -5.25 1.73
CA GLU A 65 6.40 -4.67 2.91
C GLU A 65 4.88 -4.67 2.82
N LEU A 66 4.33 -4.31 1.65
CA LEU A 66 2.90 -4.36 1.40
C LEU A 66 2.34 -5.79 1.51
N THR A 67 3.05 -6.78 0.96
CA THR A 67 2.65 -8.18 1.02
C THR A 67 2.73 -8.72 2.45
N ASP A 68 3.77 -8.35 3.20
CA ASP A 68 3.93 -8.71 4.61
C ASP A 68 2.80 -8.13 5.47
N TYR A 69 2.46 -6.85 5.28
CA TYR A 69 1.33 -6.22 5.96
C TYR A 69 0.01 -6.91 5.64
N LEU A 70 -0.26 -7.21 4.37
CA LEU A 70 -1.49 -7.88 3.95
C LEU A 70 -1.56 -9.32 4.48
N ALA A 71 -0.43 -10.04 4.50
CA ALA A 71 -0.34 -11.36 5.10
C ALA A 71 -0.58 -11.31 6.62
N LEU A 72 -0.08 -10.27 7.30
CA LEU A 72 -0.29 -10.04 8.73
C LEU A 72 -1.76 -9.73 9.05
N VAL A 73 -2.38 -8.81 8.30
CA VAL A 73 -3.79 -8.44 8.46
C VAL A 73 -4.71 -9.63 8.18
N ASN A 74 -4.38 -10.47 7.20
CA ASN A 74 -5.14 -11.68 6.88
C ASN A 74 -4.92 -12.84 7.88
N ARG A 75 -3.88 -12.76 8.74
CA ARG A 75 -3.57 -13.79 9.75
C ARG A 75 -4.22 -13.57 11.11
N ILE A 76 -4.70 -12.37 11.40
CA ILE A 76 -5.07 -11.95 12.76
C ILE A 76 -6.58 -12.05 13.05
N TRP A 77 -7.42 -12.46 12.09
CA TRP A 77 -8.86 -12.69 12.31
C TRP A 77 -9.39 -13.92 11.61
#